data_AF-A0A7Z7B716-F1
#
_entry.id   AF-A0A7Z7B716-F1
#
_cell.length_a   1.000
_cell.length_b   1.000
_cell.length_c   1.000
_cell.angle_alpha   90.00
_cell.angle_beta   90.00
_cell.angle_gamma   90.00
#
_symmetry.space_group_name_H-M   'P 1'
#
loop_
_entity.id
_entity.type
_entity.pdbx_description
1 polymer ?
#
loop_
_entity_poly.entity_id
_entity_poly.type
_entity_poly.pdbx_seq_one_letter_code
_entity_poly.pdbx_strand_id
1 'polypeptide(L)'
;MSGDPRTEHLSYRHKLAFEIFEGLLWPAAAGNVLWSLIALTTLEPKPLTYPMVTRASVLLLLGAYLCLEWIRNYRSLPKPITWRFWVFDLLHLLAVAWTAIVTSDGSDLLVVALVAYFIITGTGHLSGAYKYAQGTRTETVGLALINYLGVAIIYAGYLTGHDYRASMQWTLPLSLLIVIVLWLGWRWRQLCELLGFAV
;
A
#
# COMPACT_ATOMS: atom_id res chain seq x y z
N MET A 1 -27.40 2.06 -34.35
CA MET A 1 -26.94 1.37 -33.12
C MET A 1 -27.40 2.21 -31.94
N SER A 2 -28.54 1.89 -31.33
CA SER A 2 -29.00 2.55 -30.10
C SER A 2 -28.32 1.89 -28.91
N GLY A 3 -27.38 2.58 -28.28
CA GLY A 3 -26.79 2.14 -27.02
C GLY A 3 -27.86 2.06 -25.93
N ASP A 4 -27.80 1.01 -25.10
CA ASP A 4 -28.67 0.89 -23.94
C ASP A 4 -28.34 2.03 -22.94
N PRO A 5 -29.26 2.96 -22.64
CA PRO A 5 -29.02 4.09 -21.74
C PRO A 5 -28.59 3.67 -20.33
N ARG A 6 -28.84 2.42 -19.91
CA ARG A 6 -28.32 1.88 -18.63
C ARG A 6 -26.80 1.67 -18.66
N THR A 7 -26.24 1.37 -19.82
CA THR A 7 -24.78 1.17 -19.99
C THR A 7 -24.02 2.51 -20.02
N GLU A 8 -24.63 3.59 -20.48
CA GLU A 8 -24.04 4.94 -20.46
C GLU A 8 -23.93 5.51 -19.04
N HIS A 9 -24.93 5.32 -18.19
CA HIS A 9 -24.87 5.77 -16.79
C HIS A 9 -23.83 5.01 -15.95
N LEU A 10 -23.63 3.72 -16.22
CA LEU A 10 -22.54 2.96 -15.60
C LEU A 10 -21.18 3.51 -16.04
N SER A 11 -21.01 3.89 -17.30
CA SER A 11 -19.78 4.51 -17.80
C SER A 11 -19.44 5.81 -17.06
N TYR A 12 -20.42 6.69 -16.83
CA TYR A 12 -20.20 7.95 -16.13
C TYR A 12 -19.74 7.77 -14.67
N ARG A 13 -20.41 6.89 -13.90
CA ARG A 13 -20.04 6.64 -12.49
C ARG A 13 -18.63 6.06 -12.35
N HIS A 14 -18.25 5.15 -13.25
CA HIS A 14 -16.90 4.57 -13.24
C HIS A 14 -15.85 5.60 -13.65
N LYS A 15 -16.17 6.48 -14.61
CA LYS A 15 -15.28 7.57 -15.01
C LYS A 15 -15.06 8.57 -13.86
N LEU A 16 -16.13 9.00 -13.20
CA LEU A 16 -16.05 9.89 -12.04
C LEU A 16 -15.26 9.25 -10.90
N ALA A 17 -15.50 7.98 -10.58
CA ALA A 17 -14.73 7.27 -9.56
C ALA A 17 -13.25 7.22 -9.92
N PHE A 18 -12.91 6.89 -11.18
CA PHE A 18 -11.54 6.88 -11.64
C PHE A 18 -10.87 8.25 -11.49
N GLU A 19 -11.54 9.34 -11.89
CA GLU A 19 -11.05 10.71 -11.74
C GLU A 19 -10.86 11.12 -10.27
N ILE A 20 -11.76 10.71 -9.36
CA ILE A 20 -11.62 10.98 -7.93
C ILE A 20 -10.42 10.22 -7.36
N PHE A 21 -10.24 8.95 -7.72
CA PHE A 21 -9.14 8.16 -7.17
C PHE A 21 -7.79 8.59 -7.74
N GLU A 22 -7.67 8.70 -9.06
CA GLU A 22 -6.43 9.10 -9.73
C GLU A 22 -6.07 10.57 -9.49
N GLY A 23 -7.07 11.45 -9.58
CA GLY A 23 -6.86 12.90 -9.54
C GLY A 23 -6.83 13.50 -8.13
N LEU A 24 -7.41 12.82 -7.14
CA LEU A 24 -7.51 13.36 -5.78
C LEU A 24 -6.94 12.41 -4.71
N LEU A 25 -7.47 11.18 -4.59
CA LEU A 25 -7.17 10.33 -3.42
C LEU A 25 -5.74 9.79 -3.42
N TRP A 26 -5.26 9.29 -4.56
CA TRP A 26 -3.88 8.81 -4.68
C TRP A 26 -2.84 9.92 -4.47
N PRO A 27 -2.94 11.08 -5.14
CA PRO A 27 -2.07 12.22 -4.86
C PRO A 27 -2.13 12.69 -3.41
N ALA A 28 -3.32 12.70 -2.78
CA ALA A 28 -3.46 13.07 -1.38
C ALA A 28 -2.74 12.08 -0.43
N ALA A 29 -2.85 10.77 -0.67
CA ALA A 29 -2.12 9.77 0.11
C ALA A 29 -0.60 9.89 -0.07
N ALA A 30 -0.12 10.07 -1.30
CA ALA A 30 1.29 10.29 -1.58
C ALA A 30 1.81 11.60 -0.95
N GLY A 31 1.02 12.67 -1.02
CA GLY A 31 1.29 13.94 -0.36
C GLY A 31 1.39 13.79 1.15
N ASN A 32 0.52 13.01 1.78
CA ASN A 32 0.59 12.71 3.22
C ASN A 32 1.87 11.94 3.59
N VAL A 33 2.29 10.96 2.79
CA VAL A 33 3.55 10.23 3.01
C VAL A 33 4.75 11.17 2.90
N LEU A 34 4.79 12.00 1.86
CA LEU A 34 5.85 12.99 1.64
C LEU A 34 5.90 14.02 2.78
N TRP A 35 4.75 14.60 3.14
CA TRP A 35 4.65 15.56 4.23
C TRP A 35 5.07 14.96 5.56
N SER A 36 4.67 13.72 5.85
CA SER A 36 5.08 12.98 7.05
C SER A 36 6.61 12.79 7.12
N LEU A 37 7.27 12.56 5.98
CA LEU A 37 8.72 12.42 5.90
C LEU A 37 9.44 13.77 6.12
N ILE A 38 8.90 14.84 5.53
CA ILE A 38 9.41 16.20 5.73
C ILE A 38 9.23 16.61 7.20
N ALA A 39 8.04 16.40 7.77
CA ALA A 39 7.74 16.71 9.16
C ALA A 39 8.70 16.00 10.12
N LEU A 40 8.94 14.69 9.91
CA LEU A 40 9.88 13.90 10.70
C LEU A 40 11.31 14.47 10.66
N THR A 41 11.74 15.03 9.52
CA THR A 41 13.12 15.48 9.30
C THR A 41 13.36 16.96 9.59
N THR A 42 12.32 17.79 9.55
CA THR A 42 12.44 19.26 9.63
C THR A 42 11.89 19.84 10.93
N LEU A 43 10.89 19.22 11.55
CA LEU A 43 10.26 19.73 12.78
C LEU A 43 10.96 19.24 14.04
N GLU A 44 11.79 18.21 13.95
CA GLU A 44 12.66 17.75 15.03
C GLU A 44 14.14 17.93 14.64
N PRO A 45 14.74 19.13 14.83
CA PRO A 45 16.17 19.36 14.61
C PRO A 45 16.97 18.67 15.71
N LYS A 46 17.03 17.35 15.65
CA LYS A 46 17.82 16.48 16.52
C LYS A 46 18.84 15.75 15.65
N PRO A 47 19.97 15.33 16.21
CA PRO A 47 20.86 14.41 15.51
C PRO A 47 20.06 13.19 15.05
N LEU A 48 20.43 12.62 13.90
CA LEU A 48 19.82 11.40 13.36
C LEU A 48 19.85 10.30 14.43
N THR A 49 18.70 10.08 15.06
CA THR A 49 18.55 9.04 16.06
C THR A 49 18.08 7.75 15.39
N TYR A 50 18.42 6.63 16.01
CA TYR A 50 17.98 5.33 15.53
C TYR A 50 16.43 5.22 15.36
N PRO A 51 15.58 5.68 16.31
CA PRO A 51 14.13 5.69 16.12
C PRO A 51 13.69 6.53 14.91
N MET A 52 14.35 7.66 14.65
CA MET A 52 14.07 8.49 13.49
C MET A 52 14.38 7.76 12.17
N VAL A 53 15.50 7.05 12.08
CA VAL A 53 15.88 6.26 10.89
C VAL A 53 14.87 5.16 10.59
N THR A 54 14.40 4.45 11.62
CA THR A 54 13.41 3.37 11.43
C THR A 54 12.07 3.91 10.93
N ARG A 55 11.59 5.03 11.49
CA ARG A 55 10.37 5.72 11.06
C ARG A 55 10.50 6.29 9.64
N ALA A 56 11.64 6.89 9.31
CA ALA A 56 11.92 7.36 7.96
C ALA A 56 11.92 6.21 6.95
N SER A 57 12.45 5.04 7.34
CA SER A 57 12.46 3.84 6.49
C SER A 57 11.05 3.34 6.19
N VAL A 58 10.13 3.33 7.17
CA VAL A 58 8.70 3.03 6.94
C VAL A 58 8.09 3.99 5.91
N LEU A 59 8.31 5.29 6.06
CA LEU A 59 7.78 6.30 5.14
C LEU A 59 8.36 6.18 3.72
N LEU A 60 9.66 5.92 3.61
CA LEU A 60 10.33 5.69 2.32
C LEU A 60 9.79 4.44 1.63
N LEU A 61 9.56 3.35 2.37
CA LEU A 61 8.99 2.11 1.85
C LEU A 61 7.54 2.30 1.39
N LEU A 62 6.72 3.03 2.16
CA LEU A 62 5.36 3.39 1.73
C LEU A 62 5.37 4.27 0.47
N GLY A 63 6.28 5.25 0.40
CA GLY A 63 6.44 6.11 -0.77
C GLY A 63 6.86 5.32 -2.02
N ALA A 64 7.82 4.41 -1.87
CA ALA A 64 8.25 3.52 -2.94
C ALA A 64 7.10 2.63 -3.42
N TYR A 65 6.35 2.04 -2.49
CA TYR A 65 5.16 1.23 -2.79
C TYR A 65 4.11 2.04 -3.56
N LEU A 66 3.76 3.24 -3.11
CA LEU A 66 2.78 4.10 -3.79
C LEU A 66 3.22 4.44 -5.23
N CYS A 67 4.51 4.73 -5.42
CA CYS A 67 5.08 5.02 -6.74
C CYS A 67 4.93 3.82 -7.69
N LEU A 68 5.32 2.63 -7.22
CA LEU A 68 5.23 1.39 -7.99
C LEU A 68 3.79 1.03 -8.35
N GLU A 69 2.89 1.13 -7.37
CA GLU A 69 1.48 0.81 -7.55
C GLU A 69 0.79 1.82 -8.48
N TRP A 70 1.15 3.10 -8.41
CA TRP A 70 0.66 4.12 -9.34
C TRP A 70 1.08 3.82 -10.78
N ILE A 71 2.37 3.53 -11.02
CA ILE A 71 2.89 3.17 -12.34
C ILE A 71 2.11 1.98 -12.91
N ARG A 72 1.85 0.96 -12.09
CA ARG A 72 1.14 -0.24 -12.52
C ARG A 72 -0.33 0.03 -12.79
N ASN A 73 -1.07 0.50 -11.79
CA ASN A 73 -2.53 0.55 -11.85
C ASN A 73 -3.02 1.58 -12.88
N TYR A 74 -2.35 2.72 -13.02
CA TYR A 74 -2.86 3.80 -13.86
C TYR A 74 -2.32 3.80 -15.29
N ARG A 75 -1.17 3.16 -15.57
CA ARG A 75 -0.72 2.95 -16.96
C ARG A 75 -1.35 1.75 -17.65
N SER A 76 -1.81 0.74 -16.91
CA SER A 76 -2.05 -0.60 -17.51
C SER A 76 -3.36 -1.29 -17.16
N LEU A 77 -4.25 -0.72 -16.33
CA LEU A 77 -5.50 -1.42 -15.98
C LEU A 77 -6.52 -1.44 -17.13
N PRO A 78 -6.97 -2.62 -17.59
CA PRO A 78 -8.12 -2.73 -18.48
C PRO A 78 -9.43 -2.43 -17.72
N LYS A 79 -10.34 -1.70 -18.38
CA LYS A 79 -11.72 -1.47 -17.91
C LYS A 79 -12.54 -2.74 -18.22
N PRO A 80 -13.35 -3.30 -17.30
CA PRO A 80 -14.07 -2.64 -16.22
C PRO A 80 -13.58 -2.95 -14.80
N ILE A 81 -13.57 -1.92 -13.93
CA ILE A 81 -13.20 -2.02 -12.50
C ILE A 81 -14.46 -2.33 -11.66
N THR A 82 -14.38 -3.25 -10.68
CA THR A 82 -15.54 -3.56 -9.81
C THR A 82 -15.73 -2.52 -8.70
N TRP A 83 -16.94 -2.40 -8.14
CA TRP A 83 -17.16 -1.56 -6.95
C TRP A 83 -16.30 -1.98 -5.74
N ARG A 84 -15.97 -3.29 -5.62
CA ARG A 84 -15.11 -3.82 -4.56
C ARG A 84 -13.71 -3.24 -4.63
N PHE A 85 -13.19 -3.03 -5.85
CA PHE A 85 -11.91 -2.37 -6.06
C PHE A 85 -11.91 -1.00 -5.38
N TRP A 86 -12.89 -0.15 -5.67
CA TRP A 86 -12.96 1.21 -5.12
C TRP A 86 -13.03 1.22 -3.60
N VAL A 87 -13.82 0.33 -3.00
CA VAL A 87 -13.92 0.24 -1.54
C VAL A 87 -12.58 -0.16 -0.92
N PHE A 88 -11.94 -1.20 -1.43
CA PHE A 88 -10.65 -1.66 -0.88
C PHE A 88 -9.51 -0.69 -1.18
N ASP A 89 -9.51 -0.04 -2.34
CA ASP A 89 -8.53 0.98 -2.68
C ASP A 89 -8.67 2.21 -1.76
N LEU A 90 -9.90 2.64 -1.44
CA LEU A 90 -10.13 3.72 -0.49
C LEU A 90 -9.64 3.35 0.91
N LEU A 91 -10.02 2.17 1.42
CA LEU A 91 -9.60 1.69 2.73
C LEU A 91 -8.07 1.56 2.80
N HIS A 92 -7.45 1.09 1.73
CA HIS A 92 -6.00 0.98 1.61
C HIS A 92 -5.33 2.36 1.65
N LEU A 93 -5.79 3.33 0.86
CA LEU A 93 -5.25 4.69 0.87
C LEU A 93 -5.42 5.38 2.22
N LEU A 94 -6.55 5.18 2.89
CA LEU A 94 -6.78 5.66 4.26
C LEU A 94 -5.80 5.01 5.25
N ALA A 95 -5.54 3.71 5.13
CA ALA A 95 -4.57 3.00 5.96
C ALA A 95 -3.13 3.50 5.70
N VAL A 96 -2.76 3.77 4.46
CA VAL A 96 -1.46 4.36 4.10
C VAL A 96 -1.31 5.75 4.71
N ALA A 97 -2.30 6.62 4.53
CA ALA A 97 -2.29 7.97 5.08
C ALA A 97 -2.24 7.95 6.62
N TRP A 98 -3.03 7.08 7.26
CA TRP A 98 -3.01 6.92 8.71
C TRP A 98 -1.65 6.42 9.20
N THR A 99 -1.07 5.41 8.53
CA THR A 99 0.27 4.89 8.84
C THR A 99 1.32 5.99 8.74
N ALA A 100 1.27 6.82 7.69
CA ALA A 100 2.20 7.92 7.52
C ALA A 100 2.12 8.93 8.68
N ILE A 101 0.89 9.35 9.04
CA ILE A 101 0.65 10.29 10.14
C ILE A 101 1.20 9.73 11.45
N VAL A 102 0.80 8.52 11.86
CA VAL A 102 1.26 7.93 13.14
C VAL A 102 2.77 7.66 13.13
N THR A 103 3.35 7.34 11.96
CA THR A 103 4.80 7.22 11.80
C THR A 103 5.48 8.57 12.02
N SER A 104 4.94 9.69 11.53
CA SER A 104 5.52 11.03 11.73
C SER A 104 5.31 11.63 13.13
N ASP A 105 4.29 11.18 13.84
CA ASP A 105 4.04 11.57 15.24
C ASP A 105 4.84 10.72 16.24
N GLY A 106 5.29 9.53 15.83
CA GLY A 106 6.02 8.61 16.71
C GLY A 106 5.11 7.90 17.70
N SER A 107 3.85 7.77 17.33
CA SER A 107 2.81 7.14 18.14
C SER A 107 3.03 5.63 18.27
N ASP A 108 2.74 5.09 19.46
CA ASP A 108 2.70 3.66 19.72
C ASP A 108 1.62 2.93 18.87
N LEU A 109 0.73 3.69 18.21
CA LEU A 109 -0.29 3.19 17.28
C LEU A 109 0.28 2.73 15.92
N LEU A 110 1.58 2.95 15.63
CA LEU A 110 2.18 2.52 14.36
C LEU A 110 2.00 1.03 14.08
N VAL A 111 2.12 0.18 15.11
CA VAL A 111 1.89 -1.26 15.00
C VAL A 111 0.46 -1.55 14.51
N VAL A 112 -0.53 -0.88 15.12
CA VAL A 112 -1.93 -1.05 14.77
C VAL A 112 -2.20 -0.57 13.34
N ALA A 113 -1.64 0.56 12.94
CA ALA A 113 -1.80 1.11 11.60
C ALA A 113 -1.20 0.18 10.52
N LEU A 114 -0.01 -0.38 10.74
CA LEU A 114 0.60 -1.34 9.81
C LEU A 114 -0.13 -2.67 9.75
N VAL A 115 -0.63 -3.17 10.88
CA VAL A 115 -1.48 -4.38 10.91
C VAL A 115 -2.77 -4.13 10.12
N ALA A 116 -3.42 -2.97 10.30
CA ALA A 116 -4.60 -2.60 9.54
C ALA A 116 -4.29 -2.51 8.03
N TYR A 117 -3.18 -1.88 7.65
CA TYR A 117 -2.70 -1.81 6.27
C TYR A 117 -2.57 -3.21 5.63
N PHE A 118 -1.88 -4.14 6.29
CA PHE A 118 -1.71 -5.50 5.77
C PHE A 118 -3.03 -6.29 5.73
N ILE A 119 -3.88 -6.18 6.76
CA ILE A 119 -5.18 -6.88 6.79
C ILE A 119 -6.08 -6.37 5.67
N ILE A 120 -6.21 -5.06 5.49
CA ILE A 120 -7.03 -4.46 4.43
C ILE A 120 -6.54 -4.90 3.06
N THR A 121 -5.23 -4.85 2.82
CA THR A 121 -4.65 -5.23 1.52
C THR A 121 -4.82 -6.73 1.25
N GLY A 122 -4.53 -7.59 2.24
CA GLY A 122 -4.69 -9.04 2.13
C GLY A 122 -6.15 -9.46 1.92
N THR A 123 -7.09 -8.87 2.65
CA THR A 123 -8.53 -9.12 2.45
C THR A 123 -9.04 -8.58 1.12
N GLY A 124 -8.50 -7.46 0.65
CA GLY A 124 -8.77 -6.93 -0.70
C GLY A 124 -8.39 -7.94 -1.79
N HIS A 125 -7.23 -8.58 -1.67
CA HIS A 125 -6.85 -9.68 -2.56
C HIS A 125 -7.86 -10.84 -2.46
N LEU A 126 -8.11 -11.40 -1.28
CA LEU A 126 -9.02 -12.56 -1.12
C LEU A 126 -10.46 -12.29 -1.59
N SER A 127 -10.94 -11.06 -1.47
CA SER A 127 -12.29 -10.67 -1.92
C SER A 127 -12.42 -10.56 -3.45
N GLY A 128 -11.30 -10.65 -4.17
CA GLY A 128 -11.21 -10.42 -5.61
C GLY A 128 -11.37 -8.96 -6.01
N ALA A 129 -11.14 -8.01 -5.08
CA ALA A 129 -11.20 -6.57 -5.38
C ALA A 129 -10.23 -6.21 -6.52
N TYR A 130 -9.06 -6.87 -6.53
CA TYR A 130 -7.99 -6.66 -7.50
C TYR A 130 -7.95 -7.70 -8.62
N LYS A 131 -9.04 -8.44 -8.85
CA LYS A 131 -9.08 -9.57 -9.80
C LYS A 131 -8.68 -9.23 -11.24
N TYR A 132 -8.77 -7.97 -11.65
CA TYR A 132 -8.37 -7.54 -13.01
C TYR A 132 -6.87 -7.23 -13.11
N ALA A 133 -6.22 -6.97 -11.98
CA ALA A 133 -4.77 -6.89 -11.87
C ALA A 133 -4.14 -8.27 -11.62
N GLN A 134 -4.96 -9.29 -11.32
CA GLN A 134 -4.52 -10.64 -10.97
C GLN A 134 -4.92 -11.62 -12.07
N GLY A 135 -3.94 -12.30 -12.67
CA GLY A 135 -4.20 -13.24 -13.77
C GLY A 135 -4.80 -14.57 -13.31
N THR A 136 -4.58 -14.99 -12.05
CA THR A 136 -4.97 -16.32 -11.56
C THR A 136 -5.39 -16.33 -10.08
N ARG A 137 -6.17 -17.35 -9.68
CA ARG A 137 -6.50 -17.61 -8.27
C ARG A 137 -5.25 -17.81 -7.40
N THR A 138 -4.22 -18.44 -7.95
CA THR A 138 -2.93 -18.63 -7.27
C THR A 138 -2.26 -17.30 -6.95
N GLU A 139 -2.29 -16.34 -7.88
CA GLU A 139 -1.81 -14.97 -7.61
C GLU A 139 -2.64 -14.28 -6.53
N THR A 140 -3.96 -14.43 -6.55
CA THR A 140 -4.83 -13.85 -5.53
C THR A 140 -4.47 -14.33 -4.13
N VAL A 141 -4.33 -15.64 -3.95
CA VAL A 141 -3.97 -16.25 -2.66
C VAL A 141 -2.53 -15.91 -2.28
N GLY A 142 -1.58 -16.00 -3.22
CA GLY A 142 -0.18 -15.67 -2.97
C GLY A 142 0.02 -14.24 -2.47
N LEU A 143 -0.61 -13.27 -3.12
CA LEU A 143 -0.53 -11.86 -2.70
C LEU A 143 -1.22 -11.60 -1.35
N ALA A 144 -2.32 -12.29 -1.06
CA ALA A 144 -2.95 -12.22 0.26
C ALA A 144 -2.03 -12.77 1.35
N LEU A 145 -1.43 -13.94 1.11
CA LEU A 145 -0.50 -14.57 2.05
C LEU A 145 0.75 -13.73 2.28
N ILE A 146 1.29 -13.07 1.25
CA ILE A 146 2.40 -12.12 1.39
C ILE A 146 2.00 -10.99 2.35
N ASN A 147 0.81 -10.41 2.23
CA ASN A 147 0.38 -9.36 3.17
C ASN A 147 0.20 -9.89 4.60
N TYR A 148 -0.42 -11.07 4.77
CA TYR A 148 -0.56 -11.69 6.09
C TYR A 148 0.78 -12.12 6.70
N LEU A 149 1.79 -12.42 5.89
CA LEU A 149 3.16 -12.62 6.37
C LEU A 149 3.71 -11.35 7.03
N GLY A 150 3.38 -10.16 6.53
CA GLY A 150 3.71 -8.90 7.20
C GLY A 150 3.15 -8.82 8.62
N VAL A 151 1.88 -9.22 8.80
CA VAL A 151 1.25 -9.34 10.13
C VAL A 151 1.96 -10.37 11.00
N ALA A 152 2.30 -11.53 10.44
CA ALA A 152 3.00 -12.59 11.16
C ALA A 152 4.40 -12.15 11.63
N ILE A 153 5.13 -11.37 10.83
CA ILE A 153 6.45 -10.80 11.20
C ILE A 153 6.28 -9.81 12.36
N ILE A 154 5.29 -8.93 12.29
CA ILE A 154 4.97 -8.00 13.39
C ILE A 154 4.65 -8.77 14.68
N TYR A 155 3.82 -9.80 14.57
CA TYR A 155 3.46 -10.65 15.72
C TYR A 155 4.65 -11.42 16.29
N ALA A 156 5.55 -11.95 15.44
CA ALA A 156 6.77 -12.60 15.89
C ALA A 156 7.71 -11.64 16.63
N GLY A 157 7.86 -10.40 16.13
CA GLY A 157 8.62 -9.38 16.84
C GLY A 157 8.00 -9.04 18.20
N TYR A 158 6.67 -9.04 18.31
CA TYR A 158 5.97 -8.81 19.57
C TYR A 158 6.29 -9.89 20.61
N LEU A 159 6.32 -11.17 20.19
CA LEU A 159 6.59 -12.30 21.09
C LEU A 159 8.06 -12.43 21.51
N THR A 160 9.00 -11.93 20.70
CA THR A 160 10.45 -12.12 20.91
C THR A 160 11.10 -10.99 21.72
N GLY A 161 10.42 -9.87 21.93
CA GLY A 161 10.97 -8.70 22.61
C GLY A 161 10.80 -8.73 24.13
N HIS A 162 11.90 -8.86 24.89
CA HIS A 162 11.93 -8.44 26.30
C HIS A 162 11.73 -6.92 26.45
N ASP A 163 12.13 -6.14 25.44
CA ASP A 163 11.80 -4.73 25.27
C ASP A 163 10.97 -4.55 23.98
N TYR A 164 9.67 -4.31 24.18
CA TYR A 164 8.71 -4.11 23.09
C TYR A 164 9.12 -2.95 22.17
N ARG A 165 9.64 -1.85 22.72
CA ARG A 165 10.00 -0.68 21.90
C ARG A 165 11.22 -0.94 21.06
N ALA A 166 12.25 -1.58 21.62
CA ALA A 166 13.47 -1.90 20.88
C ALA A 166 13.21 -2.93 19.77
N SER A 167 12.42 -3.98 20.04
CA SER A 167 12.10 -5.02 19.06
C SER A 167 11.23 -4.52 17.90
N MET A 168 10.24 -3.67 18.16
CA MET A 168 9.36 -3.14 17.13
C MET A 168 10.05 -2.16 16.18
N GLN A 169 11.09 -1.46 16.62
CA GLN A 169 11.78 -0.46 15.80
C GLN A 169 12.28 -1.00 14.45
N TRP A 170 12.87 -2.21 14.39
CA TRP A 170 13.23 -2.83 13.11
C TRP A 170 12.19 -3.79 12.55
N THR A 171 11.38 -4.42 13.42
CA THR A 171 10.36 -5.37 12.96
C THR A 171 9.38 -4.71 11.99
N LEU A 172 8.98 -3.45 12.27
CA LEU A 172 8.01 -2.72 11.46
C LEU A 172 8.53 -2.41 10.05
N PRO A 173 9.66 -1.71 9.83
CA PRO A 173 10.19 -1.51 8.49
C PRO A 173 10.58 -2.82 7.80
N LEU A 174 11.07 -3.83 8.54
CA LEU A 174 11.41 -5.14 7.97
C LEU A 174 10.17 -5.88 7.45
N SER A 175 9.04 -5.81 8.17
CA SER A 175 7.79 -6.41 7.72
C SER A 175 7.32 -5.81 6.39
N LEU A 176 7.37 -4.48 6.25
CA LEU A 176 7.07 -3.78 5.00
C LEU A 176 8.05 -4.15 3.89
N LEU A 177 9.35 -4.12 4.17
CA LEU A 177 10.38 -4.41 3.20
C LEU A 177 10.22 -5.83 2.62
N ILE A 178 10.04 -6.83 3.49
CA ILE A 178 9.84 -8.23 3.07
C ILE A 178 8.58 -8.35 2.21
N VAL A 179 7.47 -7.73 2.63
CA VAL A 179 6.21 -7.75 1.87
C VAL A 179 6.39 -7.11 0.49
N ILE A 180 7.02 -5.93 0.42
CA ILE A 180 7.28 -5.22 -0.84
C ILE A 180 8.20 -6.04 -1.75
N VAL A 181 9.29 -6.60 -1.21
CA VAL A 181 10.24 -7.41 -1.99
C VAL A 181 9.59 -8.68 -2.52
N LEU A 182 8.81 -9.39 -1.71
CA LEU A 182 8.09 -10.60 -2.16
C LEU A 182 7.03 -10.25 -3.19
N TRP A 183 6.30 -9.16 -2.99
CA TRP A 183 5.34 -8.63 -3.96
C TRP A 183 6.01 -8.28 -5.29
N LEU A 184 7.15 -7.57 -5.23
CA LEU A 184 7.97 -7.21 -6.39
C LEU A 184 8.49 -8.45 -7.12
N GLY A 185 9.03 -9.43 -6.38
CA GLY A 185 9.51 -10.69 -6.94
C GLY A 185 8.41 -11.46 -7.66
N TRP A 186 7.22 -11.50 -7.06
CA TRP A 186 6.05 -12.14 -7.70
C TRP A 186 5.60 -11.41 -8.96
N ARG A 187 5.78 -10.08 -9.01
CA ARG A 187 5.35 -9.21 -10.11
C ARG A 187 6.49 -8.78 -11.04
N TRP A 188 7.68 -9.37 -10.90
CA TRP A 188 8.90 -8.90 -11.56
C TRP A 188 8.77 -8.82 -13.08
N ARG A 189 8.23 -9.89 -13.70
CA ARG A 189 8.03 -9.93 -15.16
C ARG A 189 7.16 -8.78 -15.65
N GLN A 190 6.02 -8.55 -14.98
CA GLN A 190 5.07 -7.48 -15.33
C GLN A 190 5.70 -6.10 -15.16
N LEU A 191 6.51 -5.90 -14.12
CA LEU A 191 7.21 -4.65 -13.89
C LEU A 191 8.28 -4.39 -14.95
N CYS A 192 9.05 -5.41 -15.32
CA CYS A 192 10.04 -5.27 -16.38
C CYS A 192 9.40 -4.95 -17.73
N GLU A 193 8.28 -5.60 -18.08
CA GLU A 193 7.49 -5.29 -19.28
C GLU A 193 7.00 -3.83 -19.26
N LEU A 194 6.45 -3.36 -18.14
CA LEU A 194 5.98 -1.97 -17.98
C LEU A 194 7.10 -0.93 -18.08
N LEU A 195 8.31 -1.30 -17.67
CA LEU A 195 9.49 -0.43 -17.70
C LEU A 195 10.29 -0.54 -19.01
N GLY A 196 9.89 -1.41 -19.94
CA GLY A 196 10.55 -1.60 -21.23
C GLY A 196 11.85 -2.42 -21.15
N PHE A 197 12.04 -3.21 -20.09
CA PHE A 197 13.15 -4.15 -19.98
C PHE A 197 12.81 -5.47 -20.70
N ALA A 198 13.79 -6.05 -21.41
CA ALA A 198 13.66 -7.39 -21.96
C ALA A 198 13.73 -8.43 -20.82
N VAL A 199 12.77 -9.36 -20.78
CA VAL A 199 12.60 -10.40 -19.74
C VAL A 199 12.72 -11.78 -20.34
#